data_AF-A0A923PWW9-F1
#
_entry.id   AF-A0A923PWW9-F1
#
_cell.length_a   1.000
_cell.length_b   1.000
_cell.length_c   1.000
_cell.angle_alpha   90.00
_cell.angle_beta   90.00
_cell.angle_gamma   90.00
#
_symmetry.space_group_name_H-M   'P 1'
#
loop_
_entity.id
_entity.type
_entity.pdbx_description
1 polymer ?
#
loop_
_entity_poly.entity_id
_entity_poly.type
_entity_poly.pdbx_seq_one_letter_code
_entity_poly.pdbx_strand_id
1 'polypeptide(L)' 'MRPLSEDLRRRIVAARKKGEGESEVCRRFGVSRSSVARFWQQQQSRGHCRPKRIGG' A
#
# COMPACT_ATOMS: atom_id res chain seq x y z
N MET A 1 4.00 -0.23 19.05
CA MET A 1 4.35 -0.25 17.61
C MET A 1 3.38 0.65 16.86
N ARG A 2 3.83 1.78 16.29
CA ARG A 2 2.95 2.60 15.44
C ARG A 2 2.61 1.75 14.21
N PRO A 3 1.33 1.44 13.93
CA PRO A 3 0.99 0.69 12.73
C PRO A 3 1.54 1.48 11.55
N LEU A 4 2.32 0.85 10.68
CA LEU A 4 2.82 1.44 9.43
C LEU A 4 1.71 2.30 8.82
N SER A 5 1.88 3.63 8.94
CA SER A 5 0.81 4.62 8.89
C SER A 5 -0.12 4.32 7.73
N GLU A 6 -1.44 4.25 7.98
CA GLU A 6 -2.46 4.13 6.93
C GLU A 6 -2.22 5.13 5.78
N ASP A 7 -1.64 6.28 6.12
CA ASP A 7 -1.16 7.29 5.20
C ASP A 7 -0.19 6.76 4.13
N LEU A 8 0.84 5.99 4.52
CA LEU A 8 1.82 5.42 3.58
C LEU A 8 1.14 4.50 2.56
N ARG A 9 0.22 3.64 3.02
CA ARG A 9 -0.52 2.73 2.13
C ARG A 9 -1.43 3.48 1.18
N ARG A 10 -2.17 4.48 1.68
CA ARG A 10 -3.02 5.32 0.83
C ARG A 10 -2.20 6.07 -0.21
N ARG A 11 -1.02 6.58 0.15
CA ARG A 11 -0.12 7.26 -0.79
C ARG A 11 0.44 6.32 -1.85
N ILE A 12 0.85 5.10 -1.47
CA ILE A 12 1.30 4.05 -2.41
C ILE A 12 0.18 3.69 -3.40
N VAL A 13 -1.04 3.47 -2.90
CA VAL A 13 -2.19 3.14 -3.76
C VAL A 13 -2.63 4.31 -4.62
N ALA A 14 -2.59 5.54 -4.11
CA ALA A 14 -2.87 6.72 -4.90
C ALA A 14 -1.87 6.86 -6.06
N ALA A 15 -0.58 6.63 -5.82
CA ALA A 15 0.44 6.62 -6.86
C ALA A 15 0.19 5.51 -7.90
N ARG A 16 -0.12 4.28 -7.47
CA ARG A 16 -0.47 3.17 -8.38
C ARG A 16 -1.77 3.45 -9.16
N LYS A 17 -2.79 4.05 -8.55
CA LYS A 17 -4.02 4.50 -9.24
C LYS A 17 -3.75 5.58 -10.28
N LYS A 18 -2.73 6.42 -10.05
CA LYS A 18 -2.29 7.46 -10.99
C LYS A 18 -1.55 6.88 -12.20
N GLY A 19 -1.24 5.57 -12.19
CA GLY A 19 -0.48 4.90 -13.25
C GLY A 19 1.02 4.79 -12.97
N GLU A 20 1.50 5.18 -11.78
CA GLU A 20 2.93 5.05 -11.47
C GLU A 20 3.35 3.58 -11.39
N GLY A 21 4.52 3.29 -11.98
CA GLY A 21 5.12 1.96 -11.99
C GLY A 21 5.55 1.52 -10.59
N GLU A 22 5.50 0.22 -10.34
CA GLU A 22 5.82 -0.36 -9.03
C GLU A 22 7.24 0.00 -8.55
N SER A 23 8.18 0.09 -9.49
CA SER A 23 9.58 0.49 -9.23
C SER A 23 9.71 1.93 -8.73
N GLU A 24 8.92 2.85 -9.31
CA GLU A 24 8.95 4.28 -8.99
C GLU A 24 8.38 4.51 -7.58
N VAL A 25 7.27 3.84 -7.29
CA VAL A 25 6.62 3.85 -5.99
C VAL A 25 7.53 3.23 -4.92
N CYS A 26 8.23 2.13 -5.24
CA CYS A 26 9.24 1.56 -4.34
C CYS A 26 10.35 2.54 -3.97
N ARG A 27 10.95 3.22 -4.97
CA ARG A 27 12.01 4.20 -4.72
C ARG A 27 11.48 5.41 -3.94
N ARG A 28 10.31 5.92 -4.31
CA ARG A 28 9.71 7.13 -3.72
C ARG A 28 9.33 6.95 -2.25
N PHE A 29 8.83 5.77 -1.89
CA PHE A 29 8.36 5.49 -0.53
C PHE A 29 9.33 4.62 0.28
N GLY A 30 10.43 4.16 -0.30
CA GLY A 30 11.41 3.31 0.38
C GLY A 30 10.84 1.95 0.82
N VAL A 31 9.89 1.41 0.06
CA VAL A 31 9.20 0.14 0.37
C VAL A 31 9.60 -0.96 -0.60
N SER A 32 9.52 -2.21 -0.15
CA SER A 32 9.77 -3.37 -1.02
C SER A 32 8.64 -3.59 -2.02
N ARG A 33 8.97 -4.10 -3.22
CA ARG A 33 7.99 -4.45 -4.26
C ARG A 33 6.87 -5.36 -3.73
N SER A 34 7.24 -6.36 -2.93
CA SER A 34 6.28 -7.28 -2.30
C SER A 34 5.26 -6.55 -1.42
N SER A 35 5.66 -5.49 -0.71
CA SER A 35 4.73 -4.68 0.09
C SER A 35 3.77 -3.90 -0.80
N VAL A 36 4.26 -3.31 -1.89
CA VAL A 36 3.44 -2.58 -2.87
C VAL A 36 2.44 -3.52 -3.54
N ALA A 37 2.90 -4.67 -4.03
CA ALA A 37 2.05 -5.70 -4.63
C ALA A 37 0.98 -6.19 -3.65
N ARG A 38 1.33 -6.38 -2.36
CA ARG A 38 0.38 -6.78 -1.33
C ARG A 38 -0.68 -5.70 -1.09
N PHE A 39 -0.31 -4.42 -1.03
CA PHE A 39 -1.27 -3.33 -0.87
C PHE A 39 -2.17 -3.18 -2.09
N TRP A 40 -1.61 -3.34 -3.29
CA TRP A 40 -2.38 -3.30 -4.53
C TRP A 40 -3.41 -4.44 -4.63
N GLN A 41 -2.99 -5.68 -4.35
CA GLN A 41 -3.91 -6.81 -4.28
C GLN A 41 -4.99 -6.61 -3.21
N GLN A 42 -4.63 -6.06 -2.05
CA GLN A 42 -5.58 -5.76 -0.99
C GLN A 42 -6.59 -4.67 -1.42
N GLN A 43 -6.14 -3.65 -2.14
CA GLN A 43 -6.99 -2.62 -2.75
C GLN A 43 -7.93 -3.22 -3.80
N GLN A 44 -7.44 -4.10 -4.69
CA GLN A 44 -8.25 -4.73 -5.72
C GLN A 44 -9.27 -5.72 -5.14
N SER A 45 -8.88 -6.54 -4.17
CA SER A 45 -9.77 -7.54 -3.56
C SER A 45 -10.79 -6.93 -2.59
N ARG A 46 -10.41 -5.88 -1.83
CA ARG A 46 -11.24 -5.35 -0.74
C ARG A 46 -11.75 -3.93 -0.98
N GLY A 47 -11.26 -3.23 -1.99
CA GLY A 47 -11.50 -1.80 -2.19
C GLY A 47 -10.78 -0.89 -1.19
N HIS A 48 -10.06 -1.45 -0.20
CA HIS A 48 -9.40 -0.69 0.86
C HIS A 48 -8.06 -1.30 1.32
N CYS A 49 -7.08 -0.44 1.59
CA CYS A 49 -5.79 -0.83 2.19
C CYS A 49 -5.71 -0.72 3.72
N ARG A 50 -6.86 -0.63 4.40
CA ARG A 50 -6.88 -0.62 5.86
C ARG A 50 -6.33 -1.96 6.37
N PRO A 51 -5.47 -1.95 7.41
CA PRO A 51 -5.10 -3.19 8.06
C PRO A 51 -6.37 -3.92 8.47
N LYS A 52 -6.41 -5.24 8.30
CA LYS A 52 -7.41 -6.06 9.00
C LYS A 52 -7.34 -5.63 10.47
N ARG A 53 -8.47 -5.24 11.05
CA ARG A 53 -8.60 -5.09 12.50
C ARG A 53 -8.10 -6.40 13.11
N ILE A 54 -6.89 -6.39 13.67
CA ILE A 54 -6.43 -7.47 14.55
C ILE A 54 -7.18 -7.17 15.85
N GLY A 55 -8.28 -7.87 16.06
CA GLY A 55 -9.11 -7.75 17.25
C GLY A 55 -9.87 -9.05 17.42
N GLY A 56 -9.46 -9.81 18.44
CA GLY A 56 -9.85 -11.19 18.73
C GLY A 56 -8.60 -12.03 18.94
#